data_AF-A0A948TG05-F1
#
_entry.id   AF-A0A948TG05-F1
#
_cell.length_a   1.000
_cell.length_b   1.000
_cell.length_c   1.000
_cell.angle_alpha   90.00
_cell.angle_beta   90.00
_cell.angle_gamma   90.00
#
_symmetry.space_group_name_H-M   'P 1'
#
loop_
_entity.id
_entity.type
_entity.pdbx_description
1 polymer ?
#
loop_
_entity_poly.entity_id
_entity_poly.type
_entity_poly.pdbx_seq_one_letter_code
_entity_poly.pdbx_strand_id
1 'polypeptide(L)' 'MAFGGFLQRLAYKLAAEGRLLVKVDPRNTSRTCSHCGYVSKKNRRSQAVFVCVRCGYS' A
#
# COMPACT_ATOMS: atom_id res chain seq x y z
N MET A 1 -6.57 3.07 -18.21
CA MET A 1 -7.20 3.75 -17.06
C MET A 1 -6.18 4.72 -16.45
N ALA A 2 -6.44 6.03 -16.46
CA ALA A 2 -5.44 7.05 -16.11
C ALA A 2 -5.46 7.38 -14.59
N PHE A 3 -4.55 6.79 -13.82
CA PHE A 3 -4.36 7.09 -12.39
C PHE A 3 -3.93 8.54 -12.13
N GLY A 4 -3.35 9.22 -13.12
CA GLY A 4 -2.88 10.61 -13.01
C GLY A 4 -3.98 11.61 -12.66
N GLY A 5 -5.17 11.50 -13.26
CA GLY A 5 -6.29 12.41 -12.98
C GLY A 5 -6.85 12.27 -11.56
N PHE A 6 -6.76 11.08 -10.96
CA PHE A 6 -7.13 10.87 -9.56
C PHE A 6 -6.16 11.58 -8.61
N LEU A 7 -4.84 11.40 -8.82
CA LEU A 7 -3.82 12.03 -7.99
C LEU A 7 -3.90 13.56 -8.03
N GLN A 8 -4.22 14.14 -9.20
CA GLN A 8 -4.38 15.58 -9.35
C GLN A 8 -5.54 16.12 -8.50
N ARG A 9 -6.70 15.45 -8.56
CA ARG A 9 -7.87 15.82 -7.73
C ARG A 9 -7.61 15.66 -6.24
N LEU A 10 -6.90 14.60 -5.85
CA LEU A 10 -6.53 14.37 -4.45
C LEU A 10 -5.55 15.43 -3.94
N ALA A 11 -4.53 15.78 -4.72
CA ALA A 11 -3.56 16.83 -4.38
C ALA A 11 -4.23 18.19 -4.22
N TYR A 12 -5.15 18.55 -5.13
CA TYR A 12 -5.94 19.79 -5.04
C TYR A 12 -6.71 19.88 -3.71
N LYS A 13 -7.42 18.81 -3.32
CA LYS A 13 -8.20 18.80 -2.07
C LYS A 13 -7.31 18.86 -0.82
N LEU A 14 -6.20 18.12 -0.81
CA LEU A 14 -5.26 18.15 0.31
C LEU A 14 -4.62 19.54 0.47
N ALA A 15 -4.24 20.19 -0.63
CA ALA A 15 -3.70 21.54 -0.59
C ALA A 15 -4.69 22.56 -0.03
N ALA A 16 -5.99 22.43 -0.34
CA ALA A 16 -7.03 23.29 0.22
C ALA A 16 -7.19 23.15 1.74
N GLU A 17 -6.84 21.99 2.32
CA GLU A 17 -6.83 21.73 3.76
C GLU A 17 -5.45 21.97 4.42
N GLY A 18 -4.47 22.49 3.67
CA GLY A 18 -3.09 22.66 4.16
C GLY A 18 -2.33 21.34 4.39
N ARG A 19 -2.76 20.25 3.75
CA ARG A 19 -2.15 18.91 3.85
C ARG A 19 -1.30 18.58 2.62
N LEU A 20 -0.35 17.67 2.80
CA LEU A 20 0.59 17.24 1.76
C LEU A 20 0.28 15.83 1.24
N LEU A 21 0.38 15.66 -0.08
CA LEU A 21 0.33 14.34 -0.73
C LEU A 21 1.75 13.81 -0.91
N VAL A 22 2.06 12.69 -0.25
CA VAL A 22 3.36 12.01 -0.39
C VAL A 22 3.17 10.74 -1.22
N LYS A 23 3.97 10.60 -2.28
CA LYS A 23 4.03 9.38 -3.09
C LYS A 23 5.12 8.47 -2.53
N VAL A 24 4.80 7.20 -2.35
CA VAL A 24 5.74 6.17 -1.90
C VAL A 24 5.85 5.07 -2.96
N ASP A 25 6.99 4.37 -2.98
CA ASP A 25 7.18 3.22 -3.86
C ASP A 25 6.20 2.09 -3.46
N PRO A 26 5.31 1.65 -4.37
CA PRO A 26 4.37 0.56 -4.06
C PRO A 26 5.03 -0.82 -3.95
N ARG A 27 6.31 -0.97 -4.33
CA ARG A 27 7.01 -2.25 -4.38
C ARG A 27 6.96 -2.97 -3.03
N ASN A 28 6.57 -4.25 -3.06
CA ASN A 28 6.48 -5.16 -1.91
C ASN A 28 5.50 -4.78 -0.79
N THR A 29 4.73 -3.69 -0.92
CA THR A 29 3.73 -3.29 0.09
C THR A 29 2.65 -4.33 0.33
N SER A 30 2.25 -5.08 -0.70
CA SER A 30 1.26 -6.17 -0.60
C SER A 30 1.79 -7.48 0.01
N ARG A 31 3.12 -7.58 0.19
CA ARG A 31 3.83 -8.79 0.59
C ARG A 31 4.61 -8.64 1.89
N THR A 32 4.74 -7.41 2.37
CA THR A 32 5.38 -7.07 3.64
C THR A 32 4.37 -7.24 4.76
N CYS A 33 4.74 -7.97 5.80
CA CYS A 33 3.90 -8.08 6.99
C CYS A 33 3.92 -6.76 7.78
N SER A 34 2.75 -6.18 8.03
CA SER A 34 2.60 -4.96 8.85
C SER A 34 2.98 -5.18 10.31
N HIS A 35 2.88 -6.41 10.81
CA HIS A 35 3.22 -6.74 12.20
C HIS A 35 4.72 -6.98 12.42
N CYS A 36 5.38 -7.74 11.55
CA CYS A 36 6.78 -8.17 11.77
C CYS A 36 7.78 -7.69 10.70
N GLY A 37 7.32 -6.96 9.68
CA GLY A 37 8.16 -6.47 8.58
C GLY A 37 8.65 -7.54 7.60
N TYR A 38 8.33 -8.81 7.81
CA TYR A 38 8.82 -9.88 6.93
C TYR A 38 8.19 -9.80 5.53
N VAL A 39 9.03 -9.84 4.49
CA VAL A 39 8.62 -9.74 3.09
C VAL A 39 8.74 -11.09 2.39
N SER A 40 7.65 -11.62 1.85
CA SER A 40 7.67 -12.89 1.09
C SER A 40 6.58 -12.96 0.04
N LYS A 41 6.82 -13.66 -1.09
CA LYS A 41 5.78 -13.94 -2.11
C LYS A 41 4.64 -14.75 -1.49
N LYS A 42 4.98 -15.66 -0.58
CA LYS A 42 4.04 -16.56 0.07
C LYS A 42 3.12 -15.86 1.07
N ASN A 43 3.45 -14.62 1.48
CA ASN A 43 2.60 -13.84 2.39
C ASN A 43 1.26 -13.46 1.72
N ARG A 44 1.24 -13.30 0.40
CA ARG A 44 0.02 -12.97 -0.37
C ARG A 44 -0.24 -14.07 -1.39
N ARG A 45 -1.09 -15.03 -1.02
CA ARG A 45 -1.41 -16.19 -1.88
C ARG A 45 -2.39 -15.80 -3.00
N SER A 46 -3.29 -14.87 -2.72
CA SER A 46 -4.24 -14.33 -3.69
C SER A 46 -4.53 -12.85 -3.38
N GLN A 47 -5.28 -12.18 -4.26
CA GLN A 47 -5.73 -10.82 -3.97
C GLN A 47 -6.60 -10.75 -2.71
N ALA A 48 -7.32 -11.81 -2.33
CA ALA A 48 -8.16 -11.83 -1.13
C ALA A 48 -7.43 -12.31 0.13
N VAL A 49 -6.36 -13.10 -0.01
CA VAL A 49 -5.76 -13.83 1.11
C VAL A 49 -4.33 -13.35 1.40
N PHE A 50 -4.13 -12.84 2.60
CA PHE A 50 -2.83 -12.53 3.18
C PHE A 50 -2.62 -13.34 4.46
N VAL A 51 -1.47 -14.00 4.60
CA VAL A 51 -1.02 -14.64 5.84
C VAL A 51 0.50 -14.60 5.86
N CYS A 52 1.09 -13.92 6.84
CA CYS A 52 2.53 -13.88 7.02
C CYS A 52 3.06 -15.28 7.34
N VAL A 53 3.95 -15.81 6.50
CA VAL A 53 4.52 -17.15 6.72
C VAL A 53 5.54 -17.20 7.87
N ARG A 54 5.89 -16.05 8.47
CA ARG A 54 6.84 -15.97 9.60
C ARG A 54 6.13 -15.88 10.95
N CYS A 55 5.12 -15.01 11.07
CA CYS A 55 4.44 -14.77 12.35
C CYS A 55 2.95 -15.18 12.35
N GLY A 56 2.41 -15.70 11.25
CA GLY A 56 1.02 -16.11 11.15
C GLY A 56 0.00 -14.98 11.03
N TYR A 57 0.42 -13.72 11.03
CA TYR A 57 -0.46 -12.56 10.90
C TYR A 57 -1.27 -12.60 9.59
N SER A 58 -2.60 -12.57 9.69
CA SER A 58 -3.55 -12.63 8.56
C SER A 58 -4.34 -11.35 8.42
#